data_AF-A0AAW2DMM0-F1
#
_entry.id   AF-A0AAW2DMM0-F1
#
_cell.length_a   1.000
_cell.length_b   1.000
_cell.length_c   1.000
_cell.angle_alpha   90.00
_cell.angle_beta   90.00
_cell.angle_gamma   90.00
#
_symmetry.space_group_name_H-M   'P 1'
#
loop_
_entity.id
_entity.type
_entity.pdbx_description
1 polymer ?
#
loop_
_entity_poly.entity_id
_entity_poly.type
_entity_poly.pdbx_seq_one_letter_code
_entity_poly.pdbx_strand_id
1 'polypeptide(L)'
;MSGSGNPQLYRPCDVFTAMGRCWVLEDEFSYSINPNLRNIAYVHNTMRQEWAWLLHEQEMFYDELVGYKLLVPRRLASQMPRDTIKELRKALNCIREESDRMKIRLNRYQTQVDIRESVECKLYEHAQYMQSLLADPINQSDVEMSDEE
;
A
#
# COMPACT_ATOMS: atom_id res chain seq x y z
N MET A 1 7.05 21.38 -34.94
CA MET A 1 7.73 20.43 -34.03
C MET A 1 6.70 19.89 -33.07
N SER A 2 6.10 18.76 -33.38
CA SER A 2 5.10 18.12 -32.53
C SER A 2 5.86 17.29 -31.50
N GLY A 3 6.06 17.85 -30.30
CA GLY A 3 6.61 17.11 -29.18
C GLY A 3 5.62 16.02 -28.77
N SER A 4 5.78 14.82 -29.32
CA SER A 4 5.19 13.60 -28.77
C SER A 4 5.93 13.24 -27.49
N GLY A 5 5.86 14.13 -26.49
CA GLY A 5 6.24 13.78 -25.14
C GLY A 5 5.15 12.84 -24.64
N ASN A 6 5.52 11.58 -24.35
CA ASN A 6 4.64 10.73 -23.55
C ASN A 6 4.15 11.56 -22.35
N PRO A 7 2.84 11.55 -22.04
CA PRO A 7 2.35 12.30 -20.90
C PRO A 7 3.16 11.87 -19.68
N GLN A 8 3.79 12.82 -19.00
CA GLN A 8 4.50 12.52 -17.76
C GLN A 8 3.45 12.07 -16.74
N LEU A 9 3.54 10.80 -16.35
CA LEU A 9 2.68 10.17 -15.37
C LEU A 9 3.45 9.98 -14.06
N TYR A 10 2.73 9.99 -12.94
CA TYR A 10 3.22 9.51 -11.66
C TYR A 10 2.34 8.36 -11.19
N ARG A 11 2.94 7.45 -10.43
CA ARG A 11 2.27 6.41 -9.68
C ARG A 11 2.08 6.85 -8.23
N PRO A 12 1.07 6.33 -7.52
CA PRO A 12 0.94 6.55 -6.09
C PRO A 12 2.24 6.31 -5.32
N CYS A 13 2.96 5.21 -5.59
CA CYS A 13 4.23 4.91 -4.90
C CYS A 13 5.26 6.03 -4.98
N ASP A 14 5.35 6.74 -6.11
CA ASP A 14 6.34 7.80 -6.34
C ASP A 14 6.14 8.92 -5.31
N VAL A 15 4.88 9.23 -5.01
CA VAL A 15 4.49 10.28 -4.06
C VAL A 15 4.78 9.87 -2.63
N PHE A 16 4.42 8.64 -2.25
CA PHE A 16 4.64 8.12 -0.89
C PHE A 16 6.13 7.95 -0.59
N THR A 17 6.89 7.40 -1.54
CA THR A 17 8.34 7.26 -1.43
C THR A 17 9.02 8.63 -1.29
N ALA A 18 8.59 9.63 -2.06
CA ALA A 18 9.11 11.00 -1.94
C ALA A 18 8.78 11.67 -0.58
N MET A 19 7.72 11.23 0.10
CA MET A 19 7.38 11.64 1.47
C MET A 19 8.12 10.83 2.54
N GLY A 20 9.08 9.98 2.16
CA GLY A 20 9.84 9.13 3.07
C GLY A 20 9.05 7.94 3.62
N ARG A 21 7.96 7.55 2.95
CA ARG A 21 7.17 6.36 3.31
C ARG A 21 7.69 5.14 2.56
N CYS A 22 7.69 3.99 3.22
CA CYS A 22 7.85 2.71 2.55
C CYS A 22 6.57 2.38 1.75
N TRP A 23 6.72 1.57 0.70
CA TRP A 23 5.63 1.20 -0.20
C TRP A 23 5.79 -0.24 -0.68
N VAL A 24 4.76 -1.06 -0.51
CA VAL A 24 4.70 -2.48 -0.86
C VAL A 24 3.45 -2.85 -1.66
N LEU A 25 2.49 -1.94 -1.79
CA LEU A 25 1.33 -2.13 -2.67
C LEU A 25 1.72 -2.16 -4.15
N GLU A 26 0.91 -2.84 -4.96
CA GLU A 26 1.08 -2.83 -6.41
C GLU A 26 0.53 -1.52 -7.00
N ASP A 27 1.28 -0.90 -7.92
CA ASP A 27 0.79 0.28 -8.64
C ASP A 27 0.10 -0.12 -9.95
N GLU A 28 -1.20 -0.38 -9.87
CA GLU A 28 -2.02 -0.58 -11.07
C GLU A 28 -2.48 0.74 -11.69
N PHE A 29 -2.40 1.85 -10.95
CA PHE A 29 -2.97 3.14 -11.34
C PHE A 29 -1.89 4.20 -11.56
N SER A 30 -2.10 5.06 -12.55
CA SER A 30 -1.20 6.16 -12.86
C SER A 30 -1.97 7.43 -13.20
N TYR A 31 -1.38 8.57 -12.86
CA TYR A 31 -2.01 9.88 -12.98
C TYR A 31 -1.12 10.85 -13.72
N SER A 32 -1.70 11.78 -14.47
CA SER A 32 -0.93 12.81 -15.13
C SER A 32 -0.35 13.80 -14.12
N ILE A 33 0.92 14.15 -14.30
CA ILE A 33 1.59 15.23 -13.56
C ILE A 33 1.03 16.60 -13.99
N ASN A 34 0.46 16.71 -15.20
CA ASN A 34 -0.09 17.96 -15.72
C ASN A 34 -1.25 18.48 -14.85
N PRO A 35 -1.11 19.66 -14.22
CA PRO A 35 -2.12 20.20 -13.31
C PRO A 35 -3.46 20.48 -14.01
N ASN A 36 -3.44 20.77 -15.31
CA ASN A 36 -4.65 21.05 -16.09
C ASN A 36 -5.52 19.80 -16.30
N LEU A 37 -4.92 18.60 -16.18
CA LEU A 37 -5.63 17.34 -16.33
C LEU A 37 -6.17 16.80 -15.01
N ARG A 38 -5.87 17.43 -13.87
CA ARG A 38 -6.21 16.91 -12.53
C ARG A 38 -7.71 16.76 -12.29
N ASN A 39 -8.53 17.62 -12.89
CA ASN A 39 -9.97 17.68 -12.61
C ASN A 39 -10.84 17.24 -13.80
N ILE A 40 -10.25 16.55 -14.79
CA ILE A 40 -11.03 16.02 -15.92
C ILE A 40 -11.76 14.74 -15.51
N ALA A 41 -12.87 14.45 -16.20
CA ALA A 41 -13.71 13.28 -15.92
C ALA A 41 -12.94 11.96 -15.96
N TYR A 42 -11.95 11.83 -16.86
CA TYR A 42 -11.09 10.65 -16.94
C TYR A 42 -10.35 10.37 -15.62
N VAL A 43 -9.66 11.37 -15.05
CA VAL A 43 -8.92 11.22 -13.78
C VAL A 43 -9.85 10.88 -12.63
N HIS A 44 -11.03 11.50 -12.60
CA HIS A 44 -12.04 11.18 -11.59
C HIS A 44 -12.52 9.73 -11.71
N ASN A 45 -12.74 9.23 -12.92
CA ASN A 45 -13.13 7.84 -13.14
C ASN A 45 -12.02 6.86 -12.72
N THR A 46 -10.76 7.15 -13.07
CA THR A 46 -9.60 6.37 -12.63
C THR A 46 -9.49 6.30 -11.11
N MET A 47 -9.72 7.43 -10.41
CA MET A 47 -9.73 7.46 -8.94
C MET A 47 -10.86 6.61 -8.33
N ARG A 48 -12.04 6.55 -8.97
CA ARG A 48 -13.14 5.70 -8.49
C ARG A 48 -12.87 4.21 -8.72
N GLN A 49 -12.23 3.87 -9.85
CA GLN A 49 -11.81 2.50 -10.14
C GLN A 49 -10.74 2.04 -9.13
N GLU A 50 -9.74 2.88 -8.88
CA GLU A 50 -8.73 2.61 -7.86
C GLU A 50 -9.36 2.43 -6.48
N TRP A 51 -10.30 3.29 -6.09
CA TRP A 51 -11.00 3.16 -4.82
C TRP A 51 -11.69 1.79 -4.68
N ALA A 52 -12.42 1.35 -5.71
CA ALA A 52 -13.10 0.07 -5.68
C ALA A 52 -12.12 -1.10 -5.60
N TRP A 53 -10.99 -1.02 -6.31
CA TRP A 53 -9.93 -2.01 -6.27
C TRP A 53 -9.26 -2.08 -4.89
N LEU A 54 -8.82 -0.93 -4.35
CA LEU A 54 -8.18 -0.85 -3.03
C LEU A 54 -9.12 -1.28 -1.91
N LEU A 55 -10.42 -1.00 -2.01
CA LEU A 55 -11.38 -1.45 -1.01
C LEU A 55 -11.50 -2.97 -0.98
N HIS A 56 -11.55 -3.61 -2.17
CA HIS A 56 -11.58 -5.06 -2.27
C HIS A 56 -10.26 -5.70 -1.78
N GLU A 57 -9.12 -5.13 -2.17
CA GLU A 57 -7.80 -5.59 -1.74
C GLU A 57 -7.62 -5.46 -0.22
N GLN A 58 -8.06 -4.34 0.36
CA GLN A 58 -8.03 -4.11 1.81
C GLN A 58 -8.88 -5.13 2.57
N GLU A 59 -10.03 -5.54 2.03
CA GLU A 59 -10.87 -6.58 2.64
C GLU A 59 -10.16 -7.94 2.67
N MET A 60 -9.47 -8.31 1.59
CA MET A 60 -8.65 -9.52 1.55
C MET A 60 -7.55 -9.49 2.61
N PHE A 61 -6.81 -8.38 2.71
CA PHE A 61 -5.77 -8.24 3.74
C PHE A 61 -6.34 -8.26 5.16
N TYR A 62 -7.51 -7.65 5.36
CA TYR A 62 -8.21 -7.67 6.65
C TYR A 62 -8.54 -9.10 7.08
N ASP A 63 -9.13 -9.89 6.19
CA ASP A 63 -9.53 -11.27 6.48
C ASP A 63 -8.31 -12.14 6.81
N GLU A 64 -7.21 -11.97 6.07
CA GLU A 64 -5.94 -12.65 6.37
C GLU A 64 -5.37 -12.27 7.73
N LEU A 65 -5.29 -10.97 8.05
CA LEU A 65 -4.79 -10.50 9.34
C LEU A 65 -5.64 -11.05 10.50
N VAL A 66 -6.97 -11.04 10.37
CA VAL A 66 -7.88 -11.62 11.37
C VAL A 66 -7.66 -13.13 11.48
N GLY A 67 -7.54 -13.84 10.36
CA GLY A 67 -7.27 -15.28 10.32
C GLY A 67 -5.97 -15.65 11.04
N TYR A 68 -4.93 -14.85 10.87
CA TYR A 68 -3.64 -15.02 11.56
C TYR A 68 -3.60 -14.43 12.98
N LYS A 69 -4.69 -13.81 13.45
CA LYS A 69 -4.79 -13.12 14.76
C LYS A 69 -3.77 -11.99 14.93
N LEU A 70 -3.48 -11.28 13.84
CA LEU A 70 -2.61 -10.12 13.82
C LEU A 70 -3.41 -8.85 14.10
N LEU A 71 -2.73 -7.80 14.57
CA LEU A 71 -3.35 -6.49 14.76
C LEU A 71 -3.71 -5.90 13.39
N VAL A 72 -4.96 -5.45 13.27
CA VAL A 72 -5.46 -4.80 12.06
C VAL A 72 -5.35 -3.28 12.20
N PRO A 73 -4.71 -2.58 11.24
CA PRO A 73 -4.75 -1.12 11.16
C PRO A 73 -6.19 -0.58 11.11
N ARG A 74 -6.38 0.65 11.59
CA ARG A 74 -7.68 1.34 11.51
C ARG A 74 -8.11 1.54 10.05
N ARG A 75 -9.41 1.40 9.80
CA ARG A 75 -10.03 1.55 8.47
C ARG A 75 -10.78 2.87 8.33
N LEU A 76 -10.09 3.99 8.57
CA LEU A 76 -10.68 5.34 8.56
C LEU A 76 -11.16 5.74 7.16
N ALA A 77 -10.46 5.29 6.12
CA ALA A 77 -10.79 5.66 4.74
C ALA A 77 -12.22 5.29 4.36
N SER A 78 -12.74 4.18 4.90
CA SER A 78 -14.13 3.73 4.68
C SER A 78 -15.17 4.78 5.08
N GLN A 79 -14.88 5.57 6.11
CA GLN A 79 -15.75 6.58 6.70
C GLN A 79 -15.57 7.98 6.08
N MET A 80 -14.54 8.18 5.26
CA MET A 80 -14.26 9.48 4.66
C MET A 80 -15.27 9.83 3.57
N PRO A 81 -15.65 11.12 3.44
CA PRO A 81 -16.46 11.58 2.32
C PRO A 81 -15.73 11.37 0.99
N ARG A 82 -16.49 11.18 -0.08
CA ARG A 82 -15.97 10.87 -1.44
C ARG A 82 -16.73 11.58 -2.56
N ASP A 83 -17.57 12.56 -2.22
CA ASP A 83 -18.50 13.19 -3.18
C ASP A 83 -17.78 14.13 -4.15
N THR A 84 -16.73 14.80 -3.66
CA THR A 84 -15.87 15.66 -4.48
C THR A 84 -14.55 15.01 -4.84
N ILE A 85 -13.92 15.45 -5.93
CA ILE A 85 -12.58 14.98 -6.34
C ILE A 85 -11.54 15.20 -5.23
N LYS A 86 -11.64 16.30 -4.48
CA LYS A 86 -10.72 16.61 -3.39
C LYS A 86 -10.87 15.63 -2.23
N GLU A 87 -12.10 15.29 -1.89
CA GLU A 87 -12.41 14.30 -0.85
C GLU A 87 -12.01 12.90 -1.28
N LEU A 88 -12.33 12.49 -2.51
CA LEU A 88 -11.91 11.21 -3.06
C LEU A 88 -10.39 11.03 -3.05
N ARG A 89 -9.61 12.06 -3.41
CA ARG A 89 -8.14 12.00 -3.31
C ARG A 89 -7.64 11.79 -1.88
N LYS A 90 -8.27 12.47 -0.91
CA LYS A 90 -7.92 12.28 0.51
C LYS A 90 -8.26 10.87 0.98
N ALA A 91 -9.44 10.38 0.65
CA ALA A 91 -9.87 9.02 0.96
C ALA A 91 -8.93 7.98 0.31
N LEU A 92 -8.51 8.19 -0.95
CA LEU A 92 -7.55 7.35 -1.63
C LEU A 92 -6.17 7.34 -0.95
N ASN A 93 -5.66 8.49 -0.52
CA ASN A 93 -4.39 8.51 0.20
C ASN A 93 -4.50 7.76 1.54
N CYS A 94 -5.62 7.90 2.24
CA CYS A 94 -5.89 7.19 3.48
C CYS A 94 -5.94 5.67 3.25
N ILE A 95 -6.75 5.19 2.29
CA ILE A 95 -6.89 3.75 2.06
C ILE A 95 -5.59 3.11 1.55
N ARG A 96 -4.81 3.83 0.72
CA ARG A 96 -3.48 3.36 0.30
C ARG A 96 -2.56 3.15 1.49
N GLU A 97 -2.49 4.13 2.40
CA GLU A 97 -1.64 4.02 3.60
C GLU A 97 -2.12 2.88 4.52
N GLU A 98 -3.42 2.76 4.74
CA GLU A 98 -4.00 1.67 5.52
C GLU A 98 -3.69 0.29 4.92
N SER A 99 -3.92 0.13 3.61
CA SER A 99 -3.65 -1.13 2.90
C SER A 99 -2.16 -1.47 2.85
N ASP A 100 -1.29 -0.48 2.66
CA ASP A 100 0.16 -0.68 2.65
C ASP A 100 0.65 -1.20 4.00
N ARG A 101 0.17 -0.62 5.10
CA ARG A 101 0.44 -1.11 6.46
C ARG A 101 -0.04 -2.56 6.67
N MET A 102 -1.26 -2.88 6.21
CA MET A 102 -1.77 -4.25 6.29
C MET A 102 -0.86 -5.23 5.55
N LYS A 103 -0.44 -4.88 4.33
CA LYS A 103 0.46 -5.71 3.52
C LYS A 103 1.85 -5.85 4.13
N ILE A 104 2.40 -4.79 4.74
CA ILE A 104 3.67 -4.87 5.50
C ILE A 104 3.54 -5.87 6.67
N ARG A 105 2.44 -5.82 7.43
CA ARG A 105 2.21 -6.76 8.54
C ARG A 105 2.12 -8.20 8.05
N LEU A 106 1.39 -8.45 6.96
CA LEU A 106 1.25 -9.77 6.36
C LEU A 106 2.60 -10.29 5.85
N ASN A 107 3.35 -9.47 5.12
CA ASN A 107 4.69 -9.82 4.64
C ASN A 107 5.61 -10.18 5.81
N ARG A 108 5.64 -9.37 6.87
CA ARG A 108 6.44 -9.64 8.08
C ARG A 108 6.05 -10.97 8.71
N TYR A 109 4.76 -11.23 8.86
CA TYR A 109 4.28 -12.49 9.43
C TYR A 109 4.67 -13.69 8.56
N GLN A 110 4.47 -13.60 7.23
CA GLN A 110 4.83 -14.67 6.30
C GLN A 110 6.33 -14.96 6.35
N THR A 111 7.18 -13.93 6.33
CA THR A 111 8.63 -14.12 6.46
C THR A 111 9.01 -14.76 7.79
N GLN A 112 8.33 -14.44 8.89
CA GLN A 112 8.54 -15.12 10.18
C GLN A 112 8.13 -16.61 10.15
N VAL A 113 7.05 -16.95 9.43
CA VAL A 113 6.64 -18.35 9.19
C VAL A 113 7.73 -19.07 8.40
N ASP A 114 8.15 -18.50 7.28
CA ASP A 114 9.17 -19.09 6.38
C ASP A 114 10.50 -19.33 7.11
N ILE A 115 10.89 -18.44 8.03
CA ILE A 115 12.08 -18.63 8.88
C ILE A 115 11.92 -19.87 9.77
N ARG A 116 10.77 -20.02 10.45
CA ARG A 116 10.52 -21.17 11.34
C ARG A 116 10.57 -22.47 10.55
N GLU A 117 9.89 -22.53 9.40
CA GLU A 117 9.88 -23.70 8.52
C GLU A 117 11.28 -24.03 7.99
N SER A 118 12.06 -23.01 7.63
CA SER A 118 13.44 -23.18 7.17
C SER A 118 14.34 -23.76 8.26
N VAL A 119 14.20 -23.30 9.50
CA VAL A 119 14.95 -23.84 10.66
C VAL A 119 14.56 -25.29 10.92
N GLU A 120 13.26 -25.62 10.89
CA GLU A 120 12.77 -26.99 11.06
C GLU A 120 13.31 -27.93 9.97
N CYS A 121 13.38 -27.45 8.72
CA CYS A 121 13.96 -28.17 7.59
C CYS A 121 15.51 -28.14 7.53
N LYS A 122 16.18 -27.52 8.52
CA LYS A 122 17.64 -27.34 8.58
C LYS A 122 18.24 -26.55 7.40
N LEU A 123 17.44 -25.71 6.76
CA LEU A 123 17.83 -24.79 5.69
C LEU A 123 18.32 -23.46 6.29
N TYR A 124 19.42 -23.50 7.04
CA TYR A 124 19.87 -22.36 7.84
C TYR A 124 20.30 -21.14 7.02
N GLU A 125 20.90 -21.34 5.84
CA GLU A 125 21.27 -20.22 4.96
C GLU A 125 20.02 -19.48 4.46
N HIS A 126 18.96 -20.22 4.12
CA HIS A 126 17.68 -19.65 3.74
C HIS A 126 17.02 -18.90 4.92
N ALA A 127 17.07 -19.48 6.13
CA ALA A 127 16.57 -18.81 7.33
C ALA A 127 17.32 -17.51 7.63
N GLN A 128 18.65 -17.48 7.46
CA GLN A 128 19.47 -16.27 7.63
C GLN A 128 19.14 -15.20 6.58
N TYR A 129 18.92 -15.62 5.33
CA TYR A 129 18.45 -14.71 4.28
C TYR A 129 17.09 -14.11 4.61
N MET A 130 16.11 -14.92 5.02
CA MET A 130 14.79 -14.40 5.39
C MET A 130 14.84 -13.49 6.63
N GLN A 131 15.73 -13.76 7.59
CA GLN A 131 15.97 -12.86 8.73
C GLN A 131 16.53 -11.50 8.28
N SER A 132 17.38 -11.45 7.25
CA SER A 132 17.87 -10.18 6.73
C SER A 132 16.76 -9.38 6.04
N LEU A 133 15.81 -10.04 5.38
CA LEU A 133 14.62 -9.39 4.83
C LEU A 133 13.72 -8.81 5.93
N LEU A 134 13.56 -9.49 7.06
CA LEU A 134 12.82 -8.92 8.20
C LEU A 134 13.48 -7.67 8.77
N ALA A 135 14.81 -7.58 8.73
CA ALA A 135 15.55 -6.42 9.17
C ALA A 135 15.49 -5.24 8.17
N ASP A 136 14.94 -5.45 6.97
CA ASP A 136 14.75 -4.38 5.99
C ASP A 136 13.84 -3.27 6.57
N PRO A 137 14.21 -1.98 6.42
CA PRO A 137 13.39 -0.85 6.87
C PRO A 137 11.93 -0.91 6.42
N ILE A 138 11.64 -1.46 5.24
CA ILE A 138 10.27 -1.63 4.73
C ILE A 138 9.44 -2.49 5.69
N ASN A 139 10.01 -3.61 6.14
CA ASN A 139 9.35 -4.52 7.07
C ASN A 139 9.28 -3.96 8.50
N GLN A 140 10.03 -2.90 8.83
CA GLN A 140 9.98 -2.21 10.12
C GLN A 140 9.08 -0.96 10.11
N SER A 141 8.71 -0.45 8.93
CA SER A 141 8.05 0.85 8.73
C SER A 141 6.70 1.04 9.44
N ASP A 142 6.03 -0.04 9.81
CA ASP A 142 4.72 0.00 10.48
C ASP A 142 4.82 -0.26 12.00
N VAL A 143 5.99 -0.67 12.53
CA VAL A 143 6.16 -1.00 13.96
C VAL A 143 5.99 0.23 14.88
N GLU A 144 6.40 1.40 14.41
CA GLU A 144 6.42 2.64 15.19
C GLU A 144 5.15 3.50 15.06
N MET A 145 4.22 3.09 14.18
CA MET A 145 3.03 3.86 13.87
C MET A 145 1.90 3.44 14.80
N SER A 146 1.44 4.38 15.63
CA SER A 146 0.33 4.14 16.58
C SER A 146 -0.91 3.62 15.86
N ASP A 147 -1.43 2.48 16.33
CA ASP A 147 -2.77 1.98 16.00
C ASP A 147 -3.88 2.75 16.77
N GLU A 148 -3.54 3.79 17.54
CA GLU A 148 -4.44 4.69 18.30
C GLU A 148 -4.41 6.13 17.70
N GLU A 149 -5.54 6.77 17.37
CA GLU A 149 -6.46 7.52 18.27
C GLU A 149 -7.95 7.41 17.91
#